data_AF-A0A4R2NBY7-F1
#
_entry.id   AF-A0A4R2NBY7-F1
#
_cell.length_a   1.000
_cell.length_b   1.000
_cell.length_c   1.000
_cell.angle_alpha   90.00
_cell.angle_beta   90.00
_cell.angle_gamma   90.00
#
_symmetry.space_group_name_H-M   'P 1'
#
loop_
_entity.id
_entity.type
_entity.pdbx_description
1 polymer ?
#
loop_
_entity_poly.entity_id
_entity_poly.type
_entity_poly.pdbx_seq_one_letter_code
_entity_poly.pdbx_strand_id
1 'polypeptide(L)'
;MPKGKAGCFLSALGTFGDGIEAVVSYVDDNTGNVISRQWNSLDKSTQARLLGAGKVATVALPASAVSKFKTAINKPSNLPHIQKIANQITHRQNLINGLREQINAPGFKAKNLRLTLNGKEHYPIPELSKRAAVYSGVSDKEIFQLFQDLAGISKMPNPVDKIKKDGVKQGIYYAVQDRHGNRFTLRNFSDSQEITKAKWTIDINSQKAEQGHNLINRNQFEIKFQQLIGEQNVR
;
A
#
# COMPACT_ATOMS: atom_id res chain seq x y z
N MET A 1 -9.60 -5.28 15.85
CA MET A 1 -10.96 -5.80 16.07
C MET A 1 -11.96 -4.73 15.64
N PRO A 2 -12.95 -5.02 14.79
CA PRO A 2 -14.11 -4.14 14.67
C PRO A 2 -14.81 -4.15 16.03
N LYS A 3 -14.86 -3.01 16.72
CA LYS A 3 -15.53 -2.93 18.02
C LYS A 3 -17.03 -2.69 17.81
N GLY A 4 -17.86 -3.63 18.27
CA GLY A 4 -19.32 -3.47 18.33
C GLY A 4 -20.10 -3.84 17.06
N LYS A 5 -21.45 -3.81 17.17
CA LYS A 5 -22.41 -4.24 16.13
C LYS A 5 -22.23 -3.50 14.79
N ALA A 6 -21.77 -2.25 14.82
CA ALA A 6 -21.54 -1.42 13.63
C ALA A 6 -20.36 -1.91 12.77
N GLY A 7 -19.27 -2.38 13.39
CA GLY A 7 -18.11 -2.91 12.66
C GLY A 7 -18.41 -4.23 11.95
N CYS A 8 -19.20 -5.11 12.58
CA CYS A 8 -19.69 -6.33 11.93
C CYS A 8 -20.62 -6.02 10.75
N PHE A 9 -21.43 -4.96 10.87
CA PHE A 9 -22.34 -4.52 9.81
C PHE A 9 -21.57 -3.98 8.61
N LEU A 10 -20.67 -3.01 8.76
CA LEU A 10 -19.88 -2.50 7.64
C LEU A 10 -19.03 -3.60 6.97
N SER A 11 -18.57 -4.59 7.75
CA SER A 11 -17.83 -5.74 7.23
C SER A 11 -18.64 -6.60 6.26
N ALA A 12 -19.92 -6.79 6.57
CA ALA A 12 -20.80 -7.56 5.70
C ALA A 12 -21.06 -6.82 4.37
N LEU A 13 -21.09 -5.48 4.33
CA LEU A 13 -21.21 -4.72 3.08
C LEU A 13 -20.10 -5.05 2.07
N GLY A 14 -18.85 -5.17 2.55
CA GLY A 14 -17.72 -5.56 1.70
C GLY A 14 -17.82 -6.99 1.14
N THR A 15 -18.62 -7.85 1.76
CA THR A 15 -18.79 -9.25 1.34
C THR A 15 -19.78 -9.39 0.17
N PHE A 16 -20.74 -8.48 0.06
CA PHE A 16 -21.79 -8.56 -0.98
C PHE A 16 -21.39 -7.95 -2.33
N GLY A 17 -20.27 -7.21 -2.38
CA GLY A 17 -19.77 -6.57 -3.59
C GLY A 17 -20.84 -5.68 -4.25
N ASP A 18 -20.80 -5.61 -5.59
CA ASP A 18 -21.67 -4.77 -6.41
C ASP A 18 -23.16 -5.14 -6.35
N GLY A 19 -23.51 -6.27 -5.73
CA GLY A 19 -24.90 -6.76 -5.64
C GLY A 19 -25.78 -6.03 -4.61
N ILE A 20 -25.24 -5.05 -3.88
CA ILE A 20 -25.96 -4.24 -2.90
C ILE A 20 -25.57 -2.76 -3.05
N GLU A 21 -26.54 -1.92 -3.41
CA GLU A 21 -26.41 -0.46 -3.50
C GLU A 21 -26.47 0.21 -2.11
N ALA A 22 -25.64 -0.25 -1.18
CA ALA A 22 -25.58 0.33 0.15
C ALA A 22 -25.00 1.75 0.08
N VAL A 23 -25.64 2.72 0.74
CA VAL A 23 -25.10 4.07 0.90
C VAL A 23 -24.61 4.24 2.33
N VAL A 24 -23.34 4.63 2.48
CA VAL A 24 -22.72 4.92 3.78
C VAL A 24 -22.48 6.41 3.89
N SER A 25 -23.01 7.01 4.95
CA SER A 25 -22.75 8.38 5.35
C SER A 25 -21.72 8.38 6.47
N TYR A 26 -20.63 9.10 6.29
CA TYR A 26 -19.53 9.16 7.24
C TYR A 26 -19.04 10.59 7.41
N VAL A 27 -18.40 10.87 8.55
CA VAL A 27 -17.71 12.15 8.76
C VAL A 27 -16.37 12.10 8.02
N ASP A 28 -16.14 13.08 7.16
CA ASP A 28 -14.88 13.31 6.48
C ASP A 28 -13.89 13.96 7.43
N ASP A 29 -12.70 13.36 7.57
CA ASP A 29 -11.74 13.77 8.59
C ASP A 29 -11.02 15.08 8.22
N ASN A 30 -10.99 15.44 6.93
CA ASN A 30 -10.32 16.64 6.44
C ASN A 30 -11.21 17.88 6.59
N THR A 31 -12.51 17.72 6.38
CA THR A 31 -13.48 18.82 6.32
C THR A 31 -14.45 18.84 7.49
N GLY A 32 -14.57 17.75 8.25
CA GLY A 32 -15.58 17.58 9.31
C GLY A 32 -17.01 17.40 8.79
N ASN A 33 -17.20 17.40 7.47
CA ASN A 33 -18.51 17.30 6.84
C ASN A 33 -19.01 15.86 6.76
N VAL A 34 -20.33 15.67 6.75
CA VAL A 34 -20.93 14.37 6.47
C VAL A 34 -20.96 14.14 4.96
N ILE A 35 -20.30 13.08 4.51
CA ILE A 35 -20.28 12.64 3.10
C ILE A 35 -21.06 11.34 2.97
N SER A 36 -21.98 11.29 2.00
CA SER A 36 -22.77 10.09 1.68
C SER A 36 -22.38 9.54 0.31
N ARG A 37 -21.96 8.27 0.27
CA ARG A 37 -21.56 7.58 -0.98
C ARG A 37 -21.99 6.12 -0.95
N GLN A 38 -22.17 5.54 -2.13
CA GLN A 38 -22.33 4.10 -2.24
C GLN A 38 -21.07 3.40 -1.72
N TRP A 39 -21.25 2.36 -0.92
CA TRP A 39 -20.15 1.63 -0.30
C TRP A 39 -19.14 1.18 -1.35
N ASN A 40 -19.60 0.62 -2.48
CA ASN A 40 -18.72 0.13 -3.54
C ASN A 40 -18.03 1.24 -4.35
N SER A 41 -18.54 2.48 -4.30
CA SER A 41 -17.85 3.62 -4.90
C SER A 41 -16.82 4.26 -3.97
N LEU A 42 -16.78 3.85 -2.69
CA LEU A 42 -15.70 4.18 -1.78
C LEU A 42 -14.46 3.38 -2.14
N ASP A 43 -13.31 4.03 -2.06
CA ASP A 43 -12.05 3.33 -2.22
C ASP A 43 -11.72 2.44 -1.03
N LYS A 44 -10.79 1.52 -1.26
CA LYS A 44 -10.40 0.52 -0.27
C LYS A 44 -9.84 1.13 1.02
N SER A 45 -9.19 2.29 0.96
CA SER A 45 -8.69 2.97 2.15
C SER A 45 -9.83 3.58 2.97
N THR A 46 -10.79 4.22 2.31
CA THR A 46 -12.00 4.77 2.96
C THR A 46 -12.87 3.65 3.53
N GLN A 47 -13.13 2.58 2.77
CA GLN A 47 -13.85 1.39 3.26
C GLN A 47 -13.17 0.83 4.51
N ALA A 48 -11.86 0.64 4.48
CA ALA A 48 -11.10 0.08 5.61
C ALA A 48 -11.09 0.99 6.84
N ARG A 49 -10.99 2.30 6.66
CA ARG A 49 -11.10 3.27 7.75
C ARG A 49 -12.45 3.14 8.46
N LEU A 50 -13.54 3.08 7.68
CA LEU A 50 -14.90 2.92 8.20
C LEU A 50 -15.09 1.56 8.89
N LEU A 51 -14.41 0.51 8.45
CA LEU A 51 -14.39 -0.81 9.12
C LEU A 51 -13.64 -0.82 10.46
N GLY A 52 -12.60 0.02 10.60
CA GLY A 52 -11.71 0.04 11.75
C GLY A 52 -12.19 0.95 12.88
N ALA A 53 -12.09 2.26 12.68
CA ALA A 53 -12.32 3.27 13.72
C ALA A 53 -13.05 4.53 13.20
N GLY A 54 -13.49 4.55 11.94
CA GLY A 54 -14.18 5.69 11.35
C GLY A 54 -15.56 5.94 11.99
N LYS A 55 -15.92 7.22 12.13
CA LYS A 55 -17.26 7.61 12.58
C LYS A 55 -18.25 7.50 11.42
N VAL A 56 -19.08 6.48 11.46
CA VAL A 56 -20.22 6.31 10.55
C VAL A 56 -21.46 6.96 11.16
N ALA A 57 -22.09 7.85 10.39
CA ALA A 57 -23.30 8.55 10.80
C ALA A 57 -24.55 7.69 10.50
N THR A 58 -24.65 7.18 9.27
CA THR A 58 -25.77 6.34 8.83
C THR A 58 -25.34 5.35 7.75
N VAL A 59 -26.05 4.21 7.69
CA VAL A 59 -25.98 3.29 6.55
C VAL A 59 -27.39 3.04 6.05
N ALA A 60 -27.65 3.37 4.79
CA ALA A 60 -28.91 3.10 4.11
C ALA A 60 -28.77 1.86 3.22
N LEU A 61 -29.72 0.93 3.38
CA LEU A 61 -29.80 -0.30 2.60
C LEU A 61 -31.13 -0.35 1.84
N PRO A 62 -31.13 -0.76 0.56
CA PRO A 62 -32.37 -1.13 -0.12
C PRO A 62 -33.01 -2.35 0.56
N ALA A 63 -34.34 -2.43 0.58
CA ALA A 63 -35.08 -3.50 1.27
C ALA A 63 -34.69 -4.91 0.80
N SER A 64 -34.36 -5.06 -0.49
CA SER A 64 -33.86 -6.30 -1.10
C SER A 64 -32.50 -6.75 -0.55
N ALA A 65 -31.67 -5.80 -0.09
CA ALA A 65 -30.38 -6.08 0.51
C ALA A 65 -30.50 -6.52 1.98
N VAL A 66 -31.49 -6.01 2.72
CA VAL A 66 -31.70 -6.31 4.15
C VAL A 66 -31.88 -7.82 4.40
N SER A 67 -32.61 -8.51 3.52
CA SER A 67 -32.83 -9.97 3.58
C SER A 67 -31.52 -10.76 3.39
N LYS A 68 -30.74 -10.43 2.36
CA LYS A 68 -29.43 -11.04 2.08
C LYS A 68 -28.45 -10.80 3.24
N PHE A 69 -28.53 -9.60 3.83
CA PHE A 69 -27.71 -9.18 4.96
C PHE A 69 -27.93 -10.04 6.21
N LYS A 70 -29.20 -10.23 6.61
CA LYS A 70 -29.57 -11.09 7.74
C LYS A 70 -29.01 -12.50 7.59
N THR A 71 -28.96 -13.03 6.37
CA THR A 71 -28.45 -14.37 6.10
C THR A 71 -26.91 -14.46 6.18
N ALA A 72 -26.17 -13.42 5.77
CA ALA A 72 -24.70 -13.48 5.78
C ALA A 72 -24.07 -13.20 7.16
N ILE A 73 -24.65 -12.28 7.95
CA ILE A 73 -24.16 -12.00 9.32
C ILE A 73 -24.34 -13.19 10.27
N ASN A 74 -25.26 -14.12 9.94
CA ASN A 74 -25.50 -15.34 10.69
C ASN A 74 -24.61 -16.52 10.25
N LYS A 75 -23.69 -16.34 9.27
CA LYS A 75 -22.73 -17.39 8.83
C LYS A 75 -21.33 -17.15 9.41
N PRO A 76 -20.84 -17.97 10.36
CA PRO A 76 -19.54 -17.78 11.03
C PRO A 76 -18.30 -17.92 10.14
N SER A 77 -18.42 -18.61 8.99
CA SER A 77 -17.27 -18.99 8.14
C SER A 77 -16.60 -17.83 7.40
N ASN A 78 -17.25 -16.66 7.30
CA ASN A 78 -16.72 -15.50 6.56
C ASN A 78 -15.86 -14.57 7.44
N LEU A 79 -15.98 -14.67 8.76
CA LEU A 79 -15.25 -13.83 9.74
C LEU A 79 -13.71 -13.92 9.61
N PRO A 80 -13.09 -15.11 9.43
CA PRO A 80 -11.63 -15.22 9.33
C PRO A 80 -11.06 -14.55 8.07
N HIS A 81 -11.77 -14.65 6.94
CA HIS A 81 -11.33 -14.03 5.68
C HIS A 81 -11.39 -12.50 5.74
N ILE A 82 -12.46 -11.97 6.34
CA ILE A 82 -12.64 -10.53 6.58
C ILE A 82 -11.56 -10.00 7.52
N GLN A 83 -11.25 -10.72 8.60
CA GLN A 83 -10.20 -10.34 9.54
C GLN A 83 -8.82 -10.30 8.84
N LYS A 84 -8.55 -11.24 7.94
CA LYS A 84 -7.31 -11.26 7.16
C LYS A 84 -7.18 -10.03 6.25
N ILE A 85 -8.25 -9.65 5.55
CA ILE A 85 -8.28 -8.47 4.69
C ILE A 85 -8.07 -7.19 5.53
N ALA A 86 -8.80 -7.04 6.64
CA ALA A 86 -8.68 -5.88 7.52
C ALA A 86 -7.26 -5.73 8.11
N ASN A 87 -6.65 -6.85 8.53
CA ASN A 87 -5.28 -6.86 9.03
C ASN A 87 -4.28 -6.44 7.95
N GLN A 88 -4.43 -6.94 6.72
CA GLN A 88 -3.55 -6.57 5.60
C GLN A 88 -3.67 -5.09 5.23
N ILE A 89 -4.88 -4.53 5.22
CA ILE A 89 -5.07 -3.11 4.92
C ILE A 89 -4.53 -2.23 6.05
N THR A 90 -4.75 -2.60 7.32
CA THR A 90 -4.19 -1.89 8.47
C THR A 90 -2.66 -1.89 8.41
N HIS A 91 -2.07 -3.05 8.10
CA HIS A 91 -0.63 -3.17 7.91
C HIS A 91 -0.12 -2.22 6.82
N ARG A 92 -0.76 -2.23 5.64
CA ARG A 92 -0.43 -1.34 4.53
C ARG A 92 -0.53 0.14 4.92
N GLN A 93 -1.61 0.53 5.60
CA GLN A 93 -1.81 1.91 5.99
C GLN A 93 -0.76 2.37 6.99
N ASN A 94 -0.42 1.53 7.98
CA ASN A 94 0.63 1.84 8.95
C ASN A 94 1.99 1.98 8.28
N LEU A 95 2.31 1.09 7.33
CA LEU A 95 3.52 1.19 6.52
C LEU A 95 3.58 2.50 5.72
N ILE A 96 2.50 2.83 5.00
CA ILE A 96 2.40 4.06 4.19
C ILE A 96 2.51 5.30 5.06
N ASN A 97 1.78 5.35 6.17
CA ASN A 97 1.81 6.49 7.10
C ASN A 97 3.20 6.65 7.72
N GLY A 98 3.80 5.56 8.23
CA GLY A 98 5.13 5.60 8.82
C GLY A 98 6.21 6.03 7.82
N LEU A 99 6.10 5.63 6.55
CA LEU A 99 6.99 6.11 5.49
C LEU A 99 6.77 7.58 5.17
N ARG A 100 5.50 8.00 5.01
CA ARG A 100 5.13 9.39 4.73
C ARG A 100 5.62 10.32 5.83
N GLU A 101 5.35 9.99 7.09
CA GLU A 101 5.78 10.76 8.26
C GLU A 101 7.30 10.93 8.29
N GLN A 102 8.06 9.84 8.11
CA GLN A 102 9.52 9.90 8.11
C GLN A 102 10.09 10.69 6.94
N ILE A 103 9.61 10.43 5.71
CA ILE A 103 10.15 11.07 4.49
C ILE A 103 9.82 12.56 4.44
N ASN A 104 8.65 12.94 4.95
CA ASN A 104 8.17 14.32 4.94
C ASN A 104 8.63 15.13 6.17
N ALA A 105 9.26 14.48 7.16
CA ALA A 105 9.78 15.16 8.33
C ALA A 105 10.81 16.25 7.95
N PRO A 106 10.79 17.41 8.64
CA PRO A 106 11.82 18.43 8.47
C PRO A 106 13.23 17.84 8.68
N GLY A 107 14.15 18.12 7.75
CA GLY A 107 15.51 17.61 7.82
C GLY A 107 15.67 16.12 7.51
N PHE A 108 14.66 15.46 6.93
CA PHE A 108 14.74 14.06 6.54
C PHE A 108 16.00 13.72 5.72
N LYS A 109 16.75 12.71 6.21
CA LYS A 109 17.91 12.10 5.55
C LYS A 109 17.61 10.64 5.27
N ALA A 110 17.92 10.17 4.06
CA ALA A 110 17.61 8.81 3.63
C ALA A 110 18.21 7.72 4.54
N LYS A 111 19.40 7.96 5.10
CA LYS A 111 20.04 7.09 6.10
C LYS A 111 19.27 6.90 7.42
N ASN A 112 18.25 7.71 7.67
CA ASN A 112 17.41 7.62 8.88
C ASN A 112 16.06 6.94 8.62
N LEU A 113 15.75 6.60 7.36
CA LEU A 113 14.48 5.96 7.03
C LEU A 113 14.45 4.54 7.60
N ARG A 114 13.48 4.22 8.45
CA ARG A 114 13.30 2.86 8.99
C ARG A 114 12.19 2.15 8.22
N LEU A 115 12.40 0.87 7.92
CA LEU A 115 11.37 0.00 7.34
C LEU A 115 10.98 -1.07 8.33
N THR A 116 9.68 -1.21 8.60
CA THR A 116 9.14 -2.34 9.36
C THR A 116 8.49 -3.31 8.38
N LEU A 117 9.17 -4.43 8.12
CA LEU A 117 8.69 -5.48 7.21
C LEU A 117 8.44 -6.74 8.03
N ASN A 118 7.24 -7.32 7.95
CA ASN A 118 6.86 -8.53 8.70
C ASN A 118 7.16 -8.47 10.21
N GLY A 119 7.02 -7.28 10.82
CA GLY A 119 7.32 -7.08 12.25
C GLY A 119 8.81 -6.95 12.60
N LYS A 120 9.71 -7.03 11.62
CA LYS A 120 11.14 -6.78 11.77
C LYS A 120 11.47 -5.36 11.29
N GLU A 121 12.26 -4.65 12.10
CA GLU A 121 12.83 -3.37 11.67
C GLU A 121 14.10 -3.57 10.85
N HIS A 122 14.19 -2.83 9.76
CA HIS A 122 15.35 -2.74 8.89
C HIS A 122 15.86 -1.31 8.88
N TYR A 123 17.19 -1.18 8.99
CA TYR A 123 17.90 0.08 9.06
C TYR A 123 18.73 0.26 7.77
N PRO A 124 18.82 1.48 7.23
CA PRO A 124 19.65 1.74 6.06
C PRO A 124 21.13 1.62 6.40
N ILE A 125 21.92 1.19 5.44
CA ILE A 125 23.38 1.23 5.49
C ILE A 125 23.79 2.71 5.39
N PRO A 126 24.33 3.33 6.47
CA PRO A 126 24.48 4.78 6.52
C PRO A 126 25.39 5.34 5.42
N GLU A 127 26.48 4.64 5.12
CA GLU A 127 27.50 5.06 4.14
C GLU A 127 26.97 5.08 2.70
N LEU A 128 26.00 4.22 2.39
CA LEU A 128 25.40 4.12 1.06
C LEU A 128 24.14 4.98 0.93
N SER A 129 23.54 5.38 2.05
CA SER A 129 22.20 5.99 2.10
C SER A 129 22.21 7.52 2.03
N LYS A 130 22.86 8.08 0.99
CA LYS A 130 23.01 9.53 0.81
C LYS A 130 21.73 10.20 0.30
N ARG A 131 21.18 9.69 -0.81
CA ARG A 131 19.97 10.24 -1.47
C ARG A 131 18.81 9.25 -1.53
N ALA A 132 19.12 7.96 -1.49
CA ALA A 132 18.19 6.85 -1.42
C ALA A 132 18.46 6.07 -0.14
N ALA A 133 17.46 5.42 0.44
CA ALA A 133 17.67 4.54 1.58
C ALA A 133 18.12 3.17 1.05
N VAL A 134 19.26 2.66 1.51
CA VAL A 134 19.86 1.40 1.04
C VAL A 134 19.85 0.38 2.16
N TYR A 135 19.20 -0.76 1.96
CA TYR A 135 19.07 -1.82 2.96
C TYR A 135 19.77 -3.09 2.48
N SER A 136 20.18 -3.93 3.42
CA SER A 136 20.59 -5.32 3.20
C SER A 136 19.72 -6.25 4.05
N GLY A 137 19.80 -7.56 3.81
CA GLY A 137 19.12 -8.53 4.66
C GLY A 137 17.61 -8.68 4.40
N VAL A 138 17.08 -8.12 3.30
CA VAL A 138 15.66 -8.20 2.92
C VAL A 138 15.49 -9.20 1.79
N SER A 139 14.58 -10.15 1.93
CA SER A 139 14.33 -11.17 0.89
C SER A 139 13.57 -10.61 -0.31
N ASP A 140 13.72 -11.23 -1.49
CA ASP A 140 12.94 -10.84 -2.69
C ASP A 140 11.43 -10.89 -2.41
N LYS A 141 10.95 -11.90 -1.67
CA LYS A 141 9.54 -11.99 -1.27
C LYS A 141 9.07 -10.74 -0.50
N GLU A 142 9.88 -10.26 0.44
CA GLU A 142 9.57 -9.06 1.23
C GLU A 142 9.63 -7.78 0.40
N ILE A 143 10.59 -7.68 -0.51
CA ILE A 143 10.72 -6.54 -1.42
C ILE A 143 9.49 -6.44 -2.33
N PHE A 144 9.05 -7.58 -2.89
CA PHE A 144 7.88 -7.63 -3.77
C PHE A 144 6.60 -7.35 -2.99
N GLN A 145 6.47 -7.88 -1.77
CA GLN A 145 5.33 -7.57 -0.89
C GLN A 145 5.29 -6.08 -0.54
N LEU A 146 6.43 -5.48 -0.19
CA LEU A 146 6.55 -4.05 0.06
C LEU A 146 6.09 -3.23 -1.17
N PHE A 147 6.56 -3.59 -2.37
CA PHE A 147 6.11 -2.93 -3.60
C PHE A 147 4.59 -3.04 -3.80
N GLN A 148 4.02 -4.23 -3.58
CA GLN A 148 2.57 -4.44 -3.68
C GLN A 148 1.80 -3.58 -2.67
N ASP A 149 2.28 -3.51 -1.43
CA ASP A 149 1.63 -2.74 -0.39
C ASP A 149 1.73 -1.23 -0.64
N LEU A 150 2.88 -0.73 -1.10
CA LEU A 150 3.02 0.66 -1.51
C LEU A 150 2.12 1.02 -2.69
N ALA A 151 2.06 0.14 -3.71
CA ALA A 151 1.27 0.37 -4.91
C ALA A 151 -0.24 0.07 -4.73
N GLY A 152 -0.65 -0.50 -3.59
CA GLY A 152 -2.05 -0.85 -3.32
C GLY A 152 -2.60 -2.00 -4.18
N ILE A 153 -1.73 -2.90 -4.65
CA ILE A 153 -2.09 -4.02 -5.53
C ILE A 153 -2.01 -5.36 -4.80
N SER A 154 -2.84 -6.33 -5.20
CA SER A 154 -2.84 -7.69 -4.63
C SER A 154 -2.04 -8.70 -5.46
N LYS A 155 -1.64 -8.33 -6.68
CA LYS A 155 -0.90 -9.17 -7.61
C LYS A 155 0.14 -8.34 -8.36
N MET A 156 1.31 -8.92 -8.61
CA MET A 156 2.33 -8.27 -9.43
C MET A 156 1.82 -8.08 -10.88
N PRO A 157 2.10 -6.92 -11.50
CA PRO A 157 1.90 -6.77 -12.93
C PRO A 157 2.94 -7.61 -13.70
N ASN A 158 2.76 -7.74 -15.01
CA ASN A 158 3.76 -8.39 -15.85
C ASN A 158 5.06 -7.56 -15.88
N PRO A 159 6.24 -8.21 -15.86
CA PRO A 159 7.51 -7.50 -16.00
C PRO A 159 7.63 -6.90 -17.40
N VAL A 160 8.29 -5.75 -17.48
CA VAL A 160 8.63 -5.07 -18.73
C VAL A 160 10.13 -4.98 -18.86
N ASP A 161 10.67 -5.30 -20.04
CA ASP A 161 12.09 -5.17 -20.31
C ASP A 161 12.48 -3.69 -20.46
N LYS A 162 13.54 -3.30 -19.74
CA LYS A 162 14.21 -2.02 -19.98
C LYS A 162 15.34 -2.25 -20.97
N ILE A 163 15.19 -1.68 -22.16
CA ILE A 163 16.22 -1.68 -23.20
C ILE A 163 16.94 -0.33 -23.19
N LYS A 164 18.27 -0.34 -23.25
CA LYS A 164 19.11 0.85 -23.39
C LYS A 164 19.03 1.39 -24.83
N LYS A 165 19.54 2.60 -25.06
CA LYS A 165 19.57 3.21 -26.41
C LYS A 165 20.36 2.39 -27.43
N ASP A 166 21.35 1.63 -26.97
CA ASP A 166 22.19 0.74 -27.77
C ASP A 166 21.53 -0.63 -28.08
N GLY A 167 20.27 -0.83 -27.67
CA GLY A 167 19.55 -2.08 -27.88
C GLY A 167 19.85 -3.17 -26.83
N VAL A 168 20.79 -2.94 -25.91
CA VAL A 168 21.14 -3.92 -24.87
C VAL A 168 20.10 -3.89 -23.74
N LYS A 169 19.65 -5.06 -23.30
CA LYS A 169 18.76 -5.19 -22.14
C LYS A 169 19.48 -4.73 -20.88
N GLN A 170 18.95 -3.69 -20.24
CA GLN A 170 19.42 -3.18 -18.95
C GLN A 170 18.89 -4.03 -17.78
N GLY A 171 17.65 -4.52 -17.89
CA GLY A 171 16.98 -5.27 -16.85
C GLY A 171 15.47 -5.33 -17.06
N ILE A 172 14.73 -5.55 -15.98
CA ILE A 172 13.27 -5.60 -15.93
C ILE A 172 12.72 -4.61 -14.91
N TYR A 173 11.48 -4.17 -15.15
CA TYR A 173 10.74 -3.38 -14.19
C TYR A 173 9.25 -3.72 -14.17
N TYR A 174 8.63 -3.43 -13.03
CA TYR A 174 7.19 -3.48 -12.79
C TYR A 174 6.74 -2.07 -12.48
N ALA A 175 5.69 -1.58 -13.15
CA ALA A 175 5.19 -0.23 -12.93
C ALA A 175 3.69 -0.25 -12.62
N VAL A 176 3.29 0.56 -11.64
CA VAL A 176 1.89 0.81 -11.29
C VAL A 176 1.72 2.29 -11.05
N GLN A 177 0.59 2.84 -11.51
CA GLN A 177 0.14 4.18 -11.14
C GLN A 177 -1.15 4.03 -10.35
N ASP A 178 -1.22 4.66 -9.18
CA ASP A 178 -2.46 4.69 -8.42
C ASP A 178 -3.47 5.68 -9.04
N ARG A 179 -4.71 5.66 -8.54
CA ARG A 179 -5.77 6.56 -9.00
C ARG A 179 -5.48 8.04 -8.75
N HIS A 180 -4.57 8.34 -7.82
CA HIS A 180 -4.22 9.70 -7.43
C HIS A 180 -3.02 10.21 -8.21
N GLY A 181 -2.42 9.43 -9.13
CA GLY A 181 -1.28 9.85 -9.94
C GLY A 181 0.09 9.55 -9.34
N ASN A 182 0.19 8.89 -8.18
CA ASN A 182 1.46 8.38 -7.68
C ASN A 182 1.89 7.19 -8.54
N ARG A 183 3.15 7.21 -8.98
CA ARG A 183 3.76 6.11 -9.74
C ARG A 183 4.76 5.35 -8.89
N PHE A 184 4.63 4.04 -8.89
CA PHE A 184 5.51 3.10 -8.22
C PHE A 184 6.23 2.27 -9.27
N THR A 185 7.54 2.07 -9.12
CA THR A 185 8.30 1.18 -9.99
C THR A 185 9.24 0.30 -9.19
N LEU A 186 9.13 -1.02 -9.34
CA LEU A 186 10.11 -1.98 -8.85
C LEU A 186 11.00 -2.39 -10.02
N ARG A 187 12.32 -2.25 -9.89
CA ARG A 187 13.28 -2.54 -10.97
C ARG A 187 14.53 -3.24 -10.45
N ASN A 188 15.14 -4.09 -11.27
CA ASN A 188 16.38 -4.80 -10.93
C ASN A 188 17.66 -4.14 -11.48
N PHE A 189 17.58 -2.84 -11.79
CA PHE A 189 18.69 -2.04 -12.30
C PHE A 189 18.65 -0.64 -11.69
N SER A 190 19.82 -0.03 -11.50
CA SER A 190 19.94 1.35 -11.03
C SER A 190 21.23 2.00 -11.52
N ASP A 191 21.20 3.32 -11.74
CA ASP A 191 22.40 4.07 -12.14
C ASP A 191 23.47 4.07 -11.04
N SER A 192 23.06 3.90 -9.79
CA SER A 192 23.96 3.76 -8.63
C SER A 192 24.20 2.30 -8.23
N GLN A 193 23.87 1.32 -9.08
CA GLN A 193 23.95 -0.10 -8.74
C GLN A 193 25.38 -0.54 -8.38
N GLU A 194 26.39 -0.02 -9.09
CA GLU A 194 27.79 -0.37 -8.80
C GLU A 194 28.27 0.09 -7.41
N ILE A 195 27.74 1.21 -6.93
CA ILE A 195 28.10 1.77 -5.61
C ILE A 195 27.25 1.12 -4.51
N THR A 196 25.94 1.03 -4.74
CA THR A 196 24.98 0.58 -3.72
C THR A 196 24.84 -0.93 -3.65
N LYS A 197 25.29 -1.67 -4.67
CA LYS A 197 25.09 -3.11 -4.87
C LYS A 197 23.62 -3.53 -4.80
N ALA A 198 22.72 -2.63 -5.19
CA ALA A 198 21.28 -2.86 -5.17
C ALA A 198 20.88 -3.93 -6.21
N LYS A 199 20.26 -5.02 -5.74
CA LYS A 199 19.57 -6.02 -6.58
C LYS A 199 18.22 -5.50 -7.04
N TRP A 200 17.50 -4.84 -6.14
CA TRP A 200 16.17 -4.27 -6.40
C TRP A 200 16.12 -2.80 -5.96
N THR A 201 15.39 -1.97 -6.70
CA THR A 201 15.08 -0.59 -6.36
C THR A 201 13.57 -0.36 -6.50
N ILE A 202 12.95 0.19 -5.47
CA ILE A 202 11.60 0.75 -5.51
C ILE A 202 11.72 2.26 -5.70
N ASP A 203 11.08 2.76 -6.75
CA ASP A 203 10.93 4.17 -7.08
C ASP A 203 9.50 4.60 -6.76
N ILE A 204 9.37 5.72 -6.05
CA ILE A 204 8.10 6.38 -5.77
C ILE A 204 8.19 7.77 -6.39
N ASN A 205 7.31 8.05 -7.35
CA ASN A 205 7.20 9.35 -8.00
C ASN A 205 5.80 9.93 -7.74
N SER A 206 5.77 11.12 -7.12
CA SER A 206 4.54 11.85 -6.78
C SER A 206 4.40 13.15 -7.58
N GLN A 207 5.15 13.34 -8.67
CA GLN A 207 5.10 14.59 -9.46
C GLN A 207 3.73 14.86 -10.08
N LYS A 208 3.01 13.81 -10.44
CA LYS A 208 1.67 13.90 -11.04
C LYS A 208 0.56 13.61 -10.05
N ALA A 209 0.89 13.48 -8.76
CA ALA A 209 -0.09 13.12 -7.78
C ALA A 209 -1.02 14.31 -7.45
N GLU A 210 -2.30 14.01 -7.22
CA GLU A 210 -3.31 14.98 -6.82
C GLU A 210 -2.86 15.70 -5.54
N GLN A 211 -3.16 17.00 -5.43
CA GLN A 211 -2.78 17.79 -4.27
C GLN A 211 -3.33 17.16 -2.98
N GLY A 212 -2.46 17.01 -1.97
CA GLY A 212 -2.81 16.35 -0.70
C GLY A 212 -2.76 14.82 -0.72
N HIS A 213 -2.63 14.18 -1.89
CA HIS A 213 -2.57 12.72 -2.04
C HIS A 213 -1.16 12.19 -2.33
N ASN A 214 -0.16 13.06 -2.36
CA ASN A 214 1.24 12.69 -2.52
C ASN A 214 1.66 11.69 -1.42
N LEU A 215 2.28 10.56 -1.80
CA LEU A 215 2.89 9.67 -0.81
C LEU A 215 4.05 10.38 -0.10
N ILE A 216 4.80 11.18 -0.86
CA ILE A 216 5.99 11.90 -0.43
C ILE A 216 5.90 13.37 -0.86
N ASN A 217 6.33 14.30 -0.02
CA ASN A 217 6.40 15.74 -0.31
C ASN A 217 7.65 16.09 -1.15
N ARG A 218 8.03 15.18 -2.03
CA ARG A 218 9.19 15.25 -2.92
C ARG A 218 8.76 14.67 -4.27
N ASN A 219 9.37 15.15 -5.35
CA ASN A 219 9.05 14.66 -6.70
C ASN A 219 9.26 13.15 -6.84
N GLN A 220 10.34 12.65 -6.25
CA GLN A 220 10.76 11.26 -6.37
C GLN A 220 11.56 10.83 -5.14
N PHE A 221 11.44 9.57 -4.75
CA PHE A 221 12.27 8.96 -3.73
C PHE A 221 12.54 7.49 -4.08
N GLU A 222 13.74 7.02 -3.73
CA GLU A 222 14.17 5.65 -4.00
C GLU A 222 14.50 4.89 -2.71
N ILE A 223 14.09 3.62 -2.69
CA ILE A 223 14.42 2.62 -1.68
C ILE A 223 15.16 1.49 -2.39
N LYS A 224 16.36 1.14 -1.93
CA LYS A 224 17.26 0.17 -2.57
C LYS A 224 17.52 -1.00 -1.66
N PHE A 225 17.62 -2.20 -2.24
CA PHE A 225 17.86 -3.44 -1.52
C PHE A 225 19.05 -4.16 -2.13
N GLN A 226 20.09 -4.39 -1.33
CA GLN A 226 21.24 -5.20 -1.71
C GLN A 226 20.85 -6.67 -1.85
N GLN A 227 21.62 -7.39 -2.66
CA GLN A 227 21.57 -8.85 -2.67
C GLN A 227 22.04 -9.39 -1.31
N LEU A 228 21.36 -10.43 -0.80
CA LEU A 228 21.83 -11.17 0.37
C LEU A 228 23.21 -11.76 0.07
N ILE A 229 24.20 -11.46 0.90
CA ILE A 229 25.53 -12.06 0.82
C ILE A 229 25.37 -13.53 1.20
N GLY A 230 25.19 -14.39 0.21
CA GLY A 230 24.93 -15.83 0.38
C GLY A 230 24.33 -16.51 -0.86
N GLU A 231 23.61 -15.77 -1.70
CA GLU A 231 23.18 -16.25 -3.03
C GLU A 231 24.24 -15.90 -4.08
N GLN A 232 25.43 -16.51 -3.97
CA GLN A 232 26.29 -16.64 -5.14
C GLN A 232 25.58 -17.60 -6.09
N ASN A 233 25.28 -17.12 -7.29
CA ASN A 233 24.71 -17.92 -8.36
C ASN A 233 25.55 -19.18 -8.57
N VAL A 234 25.02 -20.34 -8.20
CA VAL A 234 25.42 -21.60 -8.83
C VAL A 234 24.94 -21.49 -10.27
N ARG A 235 25.89 -21.22 -11.16
CA ARG A 235 25.71 -21.33 -12.61
C ARG A 235 25.67 -22.79 -13.00
#